data_AF-A0A6J1X022-F1
#
_entry.id   AF-A0A6J1X022-F1
#
_cell.length_a   1.000
_cell.length_b   1.000
_cell.length_c   1.000
_cell.angle_alpha   90.00
_cell.angle_beta   90.00
_cell.angle_gamma   90.00
#
_symmetry.space_group_name_H-M   'P 1'
#
loop_
_entity.id
_entity.type
_entity.pdbx_description
1 polymer ?
#
loop_
_entity_poly.entity_id
_entity_poly.type
_entity_poly.pdbx_seq_one_letter_code
_entity_poly.pdbx_strand_id
1 'polypeptide(L)'
;CISGQLVNNHTPLSRSPGGDSCQLMTRKRRRGVIEKKRRDRINTSLTELKRLVPAACEKQGSAKLEKAEILQLTVDHLKMLHSK
;
A
#
# COMPACT_ATOMS: atom_id res chain seq x y z
N CYS A 1 -24.64 31.30 55.06
CA CYS A 1 -25.78 30.49 54.60
C CYS A 1 -26.10 30.88 53.17
N ILE A 2 -26.16 29.90 52.27
CA ILE A 2 -26.83 29.83 50.96
C ILE A 2 -25.95 29.02 50.00
N SER A 3 -26.54 27.91 49.57
CA SER A 3 -26.37 27.07 48.39
C SER A 3 -25.32 27.40 47.34
N GLY A 4 -24.68 26.34 46.84
CA GLY A 4 -23.98 26.35 45.56
C GLY A 4 -23.36 25.01 45.19
N GLN A 5 -24.18 23.97 44.95
CA GLN A 5 -23.74 22.85 44.12
C GLN A 5 -23.76 23.31 42.66
N LEU A 6 -22.62 23.26 41.98
CA LEU A 6 -22.57 23.19 40.53
C LEU A 6 -21.76 21.93 40.15
N VAL A 7 -22.49 20.96 39.61
CA VAL A 7 -21.99 19.78 38.90
C VAL A 7 -21.14 20.20 37.69
N ASN A 8 -20.08 19.42 37.42
CA ASN A 8 -19.39 19.16 36.13
C ASN A 8 -17.92 18.80 36.45
N ASN A 9 -17.23 17.84 35.84
CA ASN A 9 -17.55 16.81 34.87
C ASN A 9 -16.36 15.82 34.85
N HIS A 10 -16.67 14.55 34.57
CA HIS A 10 -15.78 13.52 34.01
C HIS A 10 -14.45 13.21 34.73
N THR A 11 -14.52 12.18 35.55
CA THR A 11 -13.42 11.26 35.88
C THR A 11 -12.78 10.71 34.59
N PRO A 12 -11.46 10.87 34.34
CA PRO A 12 -10.77 10.00 33.41
C PRO A 12 -10.41 8.69 34.14
N LEU A 13 -11.06 7.62 33.70
CA LEU A 13 -10.80 6.25 34.12
C LEU A 13 -9.32 5.88 34.03
N SER A 14 -8.85 5.25 35.11
CA SER A 14 -7.64 4.46 35.28
C SER A 14 -7.01 3.94 33.99
N ARG A 15 -5.82 4.43 33.64
CA ARG A 15 -4.97 3.86 32.59
C ARG A 15 -4.15 2.72 33.19
N SER A 16 -4.67 1.50 33.14
CA SER A 16 -3.91 0.28 33.42
C SER A 16 -2.88 0.02 32.30
N PRO A 17 -1.61 -0.36 32.59
CA PRO A 17 -0.58 -0.59 31.56
C PRO A 17 -0.68 -1.93 30.81
N GLY A 18 -1.81 -2.65 30.88
CA GLY A 18 -1.92 -4.03 30.38
C GLY A 18 -2.53 -4.23 28.99
N GLY A 19 -3.00 -3.17 28.32
CA GLY A 19 -3.85 -3.29 27.11
C GLY A 19 -3.18 -3.02 25.76
N ASP A 20 -1.93 -2.55 25.71
CA ASP A 20 -1.34 -2.00 24.48
C ASP A 20 -0.87 -3.05 23.46
N SER A 21 -0.48 -4.24 23.93
CA SER A 21 0.10 -5.27 23.06
C SER A 21 -0.90 -5.77 21.99
N CYS A 22 -2.15 -6.06 22.37
CA CYS A 22 -3.18 -6.56 21.43
C CYS A 22 -3.59 -5.51 20.38
N GLN A 23 -3.66 -4.23 20.76
CA GLN A 23 -3.96 -3.12 19.86
C GLN A 23 -2.80 -2.87 18.87
N LEU A 24 -1.55 -3.00 19.33
CA LEU A 24 -0.38 -2.89 18.47
C LEU A 24 -0.31 -4.03 17.44
N MET A 25 -0.64 -5.27 17.86
CA MET A 25 -0.69 -6.43 16.97
C MET A 25 -1.74 -6.30 15.86
N THR A 26 -2.94 -5.80 16.18
CA THR A 26 -4.00 -5.57 15.18
C THR A 26 -3.66 -4.44 14.21
N ARG A 27 -3.01 -3.35 14.67
CA ARG A 27 -2.46 -2.30 13.79
C ARG A 27 -1.37 -2.86 12.87
N LYS A 28 -0.46 -3.68 13.39
CA LYS A 28 0.62 -4.32 12.61
C LYS A 28 0.08 -5.30 11.56
N ARG A 29 -0.95 -6.11 11.90
CA ARG A 29 -1.65 -6.97 10.93
C ARG A 29 -2.36 -6.16 9.83
N ARG A 30 -3.07 -5.09 10.20
CA ARG A 30 -3.73 -4.19 9.22
C ARG A 30 -2.73 -3.54 8.26
N ARG A 31 -1.58 -3.08 8.77
CA ARG A 31 -0.48 -2.57 7.94
C ARG A 31 0.02 -3.62 6.94
N GLY A 32 0.13 -4.88 7.35
CA GLY A 32 0.50 -6.00 6.48
C GLY A 32 -0.49 -6.26 5.34
N VAL A 33 -1.80 -6.16 5.60
CA VAL A 33 -2.84 -6.35 4.58
C VAL A 33 -2.81 -5.24 3.52
N ILE A 34 -2.67 -3.98 3.96
CA ILE A 34 -2.59 -2.83 3.05
C ILE A 34 -1.37 -2.95 2.14
N GLU A 35 -0.21 -3.26 2.71
CA GLU A 35 1.03 -3.41 1.92
C GLU A 35 0.96 -4.63 0.99
N LYS A 36 0.35 -5.74 1.42
CA LYS A 36 0.07 -6.88 0.53
C LYS A 36 -0.76 -6.43 -0.67
N LYS A 37 -1.90 -5.75 -0.44
CA LYS A 37 -2.75 -5.25 -1.52
C LYS A 37 -2.02 -4.28 -2.45
N ARG A 38 -1.14 -3.42 -1.91
CA ARG A 38 -0.29 -2.52 -2.73
C ARG A 38 0.66 -3.30 -3.62
N ARG A 39 1.37 -4.30 -3.06
CA ARG A 39 2.30 -5.15 -3.81
C ARG A 39 1.59 -5.96 -4.89
N ASP A 40 0.41 -6.50 -4.58
CA ASP A 40 -0.40 -7.26 -5.54
C ASP A 40 -0.80 -6.36 -6.71
N ARG A 41 -1.30 -5.15 -6.45
CA ARG A 41 -1.62 -4.17 -7.51
C ARG A 41 -0.42 -3.87 -8.40
N ILE A 42 0.75 -3.64 -7.82
CA ILE A 42 1.98 -3.38 -8.59
C ILE A 42 2.35 -4.57 -9.47
N ASN A 43 2.28 -5.79 -8.93
CA ASN A 43 2.62 -7.00 -9.68
C ASN A 43 1.61 -7.29 -10.79
N THR A 44 0.31 -7.00 -10.57
CA THR A 44 -0.72 -7.06 -11.61
C THR A 44 -0.39 -6.10 -12.74
N SER A 45 -0.12 -4.82 -12.44
CA SER A 45 0.25 -3.84 -13.48
C SER A 45 1.51 -4.24 -14.25
N LEU A 46 2.55 -4.75 -13.57
CA LEU A 46 3.75 -5.24 -14.27
C LEU A 46 3.46 -6.43 -15.19
N THR A 47 2.51 -7.28 -14.83
CA THR A 47 2.11 -8.43 -15.66
C THR A 47 1.31 -7.98 -16.87
N GLU A 48 0.44 -7.00 -16.72
CA GLU A 48 -0.28 -6.38 -17.84
C GLU A 48 0.68 -5.67 -18.79
N LEU A 49 1.65 -4.91 -18.28
CA LEU A 49 2.66 -4.23 -19.08
C LEU A 49 3.46 -5.20 -19.97
N LYS A 50 3.80 -6.39 -19.47
CA LYS A 50 4.47 -7.42 -20.28
C LYS A 50 3.67 -7.85 -21.50
N ARG A 51 2.35 -7.81 -21.42
CA ARG A 51 1.44 -8.22 -22.51
C ARG A 51 1.12 -7.07 -23.46
N LEU A 52 1.11 -5.84 -22.95
CA LEU A 52 0.72 -4.65 -23.72
C LEU A 52 1.88 -4.02 -24.47
N VAL A 53 3.11 -4.13 -23.97
CA VAL A 53 4.29 -3.49 -24.57
C VAL A 53 4.95 -4.47 -25.55
N PRO A 54 5.05 -4.15 -26.87
CA PRO A 54 5.54 -5.08 -27.89
C PRO A 54 6.90 -5.70 -27.56
N ALA A 55 7.90 -4.87 -27.22
CA ALA A 55 9.25 -5.33 -26.89
C ALA A 55 9.31 -6.18 -25.60
N ALA A 56 8.39 -5.97 -24.66
CA ALA A 56 8.29 -6.79 -23.44
C ALA A 56 7.60 -8.13 -23.72
N CYS A 57 6.62 -8.14 -24.63
CA CYS A 57 5.89 -9.33 -25.05
C CYS A 57 6.81 -10.30 -25.81
N GLU A 58 7.63 -9.79 -26.73
CA GLU A 58 8.63 -10.60 -27.47
C GLU A 58 9.63 -11.29 -26.54
N LYS A 59 10.04 -10.61 -25.48
CA LYS A 59 10.97 -11.16 -24.48
C LYS A 59 10.31 -12.08 -23.46
N GLN A 60 8.98 -12.23 -23.45
CA GLN A 60 8.30 -13.11 -22.49
C GLN A 60 8.67 -14.61 -22.67
N GLY A 61 9.08 -15.02 -23.88
CA GLY A 61 9.54 -16.38 -24.18
C GLY A 61 11.01 -16.66 -23.84
N SER A 62 11.80 -15.61 -23.55
CA SER A 62 13.15 -15.73 -23.04
C SER A 62 13.15 -15.41 -21.53
N ALA A 63 14.30 -15.58 -20.86
CA ALA A 63 14.43 -15.54 -19.39
C ALA A 63 13.60 -14.44 -18.69
N LYS A 64 13.19 -14.72 -17.44
CA LYS A 64 12.31 -13.85 -16.63
C LYS A 64 12.78 -12.39 -16.64
N LEU A 65 12.03 -11.53 -17.36
CA LEU A 65 12.26 -10.08 -17.37
C LEU A 65 12.33 -9.47 -15.98
N GLU A 66 13.33 -8.63 -15.76
CA GLU A 66 13.51 -7.85 -14.54
C GLU A 66 12.50 -6.71 -14.45
N LYS A 67 12.17 -6.27 -13.23
CA LYS A 67 11.19 -5.19 -13.03
C LYS A 67 11.64 -3.87 -13.67
N ALA A 68 12.93 -3.55 -13.58
CA ALA A 68 13.49 -2.35 -14.18
C ALA A 68 13.37 -2.39 -15.71
N GLU A 69 13.66 -3.54 -16.33
CA GLU A 69 13.56 -3.71 -17.78
C GLU A 69 12.11 -3.54 -18.27
N ILE A 70 11.11 -4.12 -17.59
CA ILE A 70 9.69 -3.94 -17.94
C ILE A 70 9.31 -2.45 -17.93
N LEU A 71 9.73 -1.72 -16.89
CA LEU A 71 9.43 -0.28 -16.77
C LEU A 71 10.12 0.53 -17.87
N GLN A 72 11.38 0.23 -18.18
CA GLN A 72 12.14 0.92 -19.22
C GLN A 72 11.51 0.71 -20.60
N LEU A 73 11.24 -0.55 -20.98
CA LEU A 73 10.59 -0.88 -22.25
C LEU A 73 9.23 -0.20 -22.40
N THR A 74 8.47 -0.09 -21.30
CA THR A 74 7.20 0.63 -21.27
C THR A 74 7.39 2.12 -21.54
N VAL A 75 8.34 2.78 -20.88
CA VAL A 75 8.63 4.21 -21.08
C VAL A 75 9.06 4.49 -22.51
N ASP A 76 9.91 3.65 -23.08
CA ASP A 76 10.40 3.82 -24.45
C ASP A 76 9.27 3.64 -25.47
N HIS A 77 8.36 2.68 -25.24
CA HIS A 77 7.16 2.51 -26.05
C HIS A 77 6.26 3.76 -26.02
N LEU A 78 6.04 4.36 -24.84
CA LEU A 78 5.24 5.58 -24.72
C LEU A 78 5.90 6.79 -25.40
N LYS A 79 7.22 6.94 -25.27
CA LYS A 79 7.97 8.00 -25.98
C LYS A 79 7.84 7.86 -27.50
N MET A 80 7.92 6.64 -28.02
CA MET A 80 7.73 6.36 -29.45
C MET A 80 6.32 6.76 -29.92
N LEU A 81 5.29 6.46 -29.13
CA LEU A 81 3.90 6.82 -29.45
C LEU A 81 3.67 8.34 -29.46
N HIS A 82 4.34 9.09 -28.57
CA HIS A 82 4.19 10.54 -28.47
C HIS A 82 5.14 11.34 -29.40
N SER A 83 6.08 10.68 -30.05
CA SER A 83 7.02 11.31 -31.00
C SER A 83 6.57 11.18 -32.46
N LYS A 84 5.37 10.63 -32.68
CA LYS A 84 4.66 10.58 -33.96
C LYS A 84 3.50 11.57 -33.93
#